data_AF-A0A2V8BFT2-F1
#
_entry.id   AF-A0A2V8BFT2-F1
#
_cell.length_a   1.000
_cell.length_b   1.000
_cell.length_c   1.000
_cell.angle_alpha   90.00
_cell.angle_beta   90.00
_cell.angle_gamma   90.00
#
_symmetry.space_group_name_H-M   'P 1'
#
loop_
_entity.id
_entity.type
_entity.pdbx_description
1 polymer ?
#
loop_
_entity_poly.entity_id
_entity_poly.type
_entity_poly.pdbx_seq_one_letter_code
_entity_poly.pdbx_strand_id
1 'polypeptide(L)' 'MGRRLYVGNLPYETGETDLQNLFARAGTVETVKVMRDMATGRARG' A
#
# COMPACT_ATOMS: atom_id res chain seq x y z
N MET A 1 9.26 -8.36 -18.08
CA MET A 1 9.83 -8.08 -16.74
C MET A 1 8.75 -7.41 -15.90
N GLY A 2 8.30 -8.06 -14.82
CA GLY A 2 7.24 -7.50 -13.97
C GLY A 2 7.81 -6.54 -12.94
N ARG A 3 7.45 -5.26 -13.03
CA ARG A 3 7.87 -4.21 -12.09
C ARG A 3 6.74 -3.87 -11.12
N ARG A 4 6.23 -4.88 -10.41
CA ARG A 4 5.14 -4.75 -9.44
C ARG A 4 5.60 -5.24 -8.07
N LEU A 5 5.45 -4.39 -7.05
CA LEU A 5 5.71 -4.69 -5.66
C LEU A 5 4.38 -4.81 -4.92
N TYR A 6 4.24 -5.84 -4.10
CA TYR A 6 3.11 -6.00 -3.19
C TYR A 6 3.58 -5.65 -1.78
N VAL A 7 2.89 -4.71 -1.15
CA VAL A 7 3.18 -4.26 0.21
C VAL A 7 1.98 -4.62 1.07
N GLY A 8 2.20 -5.49 2.06
CA GLY A 8 1.19 -5.90 3.05
C GLY A 8 1.44 -5.24 4.41
N ASN A 9 0.53 -5.49 5.36
CA ASN A 9 0.62 -4.97 6.74
C ASN A 9 0.70 -3.43 6.81
N LEU A 10 0.02 -2.74 5.90
CA LEU A 10 -0.08 -1.29 5.93
C LEU A 10 -1.20 -0.85 6.89
N PRO A 11 -0.98 0.19 7.71
CA PRO A 11 -2.03 0.82 8.49
C PRO A 11 -3.21 1.24 7.61
N TYR A 12 -4.45 1.17 8.12
CA TYR A 12 -5.66 1.59 7.39
C TYR A 12 -5.63 3.07 6.98
N GLU A 13 -4.95 3.87 7.78
CA GLU A 13 -4.74 5.29 7.56
C GLU A 13 -3.72 5.58 6.45
N THR A 14 -2.91 4.61 6.03
CA THR A 14 -1.96 4.79 4.94
C THR A 14 -2.68 4.91 3.59
N GLY A 15 -2.47 6.05 2.92
CA GLY A 15 -2.99 6.33 1.60
C GLY A 15 -2.02 6.01 0.46
N GLU A 16 -2.54 6.09 -0.77
CA GLU A 16 -1.72 5.97 -1.98
C GLU A 16 -0.65 7.07 -2.05
N THR A 17 -1.00 8.29 -1.65
CA THR A 17 -0.09 9.44 -1.61
C THR A 17 1.09 9.23 -0.65
N ASP A 18 0.85 8.64 0.52
CA ASP A 18 1.90 8.39 1.52
C ASP A 18 2.90 7.36 0.99
N LEU A 19 2.41 6.27 0.40
CA LEU A 19 3.25 5.25 -0.22
C LEU A 19 4.01 5.83 -1.40
N GLN A 20 3.35 6.60 -2.27
CA GLN A 20 3.99 7.23 -3.41
C GLN A 20 5.14 8.14 -2.95
N ASN A 21 4.92 8.98 -1.94
CA ASN A 21 5.96 9.87 -1.40
C ASN A 21 7.09 9.10 -0.73
N LEU A 22 6.77 8.03 0.00
CA LEU A 22 7.77 7.19 0.66
C LEU A 22 8.66 6.47 -0.37
N PHE A 23 8.06 5.84 -1.38
CA PHE A 23 8.78 5.09 -2.40
C PHE A 23 9.41 6.00 -3.47
N ALA A 24 8.91 7.22 -3.68
CA ALA A 24 9.53 8.21 -4.56
C ALA A 24 10.97 8.56 -4.13
N ARG A 25 11.28 8.45 -2.84
CA ARG A 25 12.64 8.62 -2.32
C ARG A 25 13.58 7.48 -2.71
N ALA A 26 13.05 6.28 -2.91
CA ALA A 26 13.81 5.10 -3.29
C ALA A 26 13.92 4.95 -4.82
N GLY A 27 12.98 5.51 -5.59
CA GLY A 27 13.03 5.52 -7.05
C GLY A 27 11.73 5.98 -7.70
N THR A 28 11.67 5.89 -9.03
CA THR A 28 10.48 6.29 -9.80
C THR A 28 9.33 5.32 -9.57
N VAL A 29 8.22 5.84 -9.07
CA VAL A 29 6.96 5.11 -8.86
C VAL A 29 6.02 5.43 -10.03
N GLU A 30 5.70 4.43 -10.85
CA GLU A 30 4.79 4.61 -12.00
C GLU A 30 3.32 4.59 -11.56
N THR A 31 2.96 3.68 -10.66
CA THR A 31 1.58 3.51 -10.21
C THR A 31 1.55 2.93 -8.81
N VAL A 32 0.74 3.52 -7.94
CA VAL A 32 0.41 2.97 -6.61
C VAL A 32 -1.06 2.61 -6.64
N LYS A 33 -1.39 1.43 -6.11
CA LYS A 33 -2.77 1.03 -5.90
C LYS A 33 -2.89 0.43 -4.51
N VAL A 34 -3.60 1.12 -3.61
CA VAL A 34 -3.86 0.58 -2.27
C VAL A 34 -5.14 -0.24 -2.31
N MET A 35 -5.00 -1.57 -2.26
CA MET A 35 -6.15 -2.45 -2.06
C MET A 35 -6.53 -2.44 -0.59
N ARG A 36 -7.55 -1.66 -0.26
CA ARG A 36 -8.14 -1.61 1.08
C ARG A 36 -9.13 -2.74 1.22
N ASP A 37 -8.77 -3.74 2.01
CA ASP A 37 -9.75 -4.72 2.46
C ASP A 37 -10.49 -4.13 3.67
N MET A 38 -11.73 -3.69 3.42
CA MET A 38 -12.65 -3.16 4.43
C MET A 38 -13.21 -4.26 5.36
N ALA A 39 -12.74 -5.51 5.31
CA ALA A 39 -13.45 -6.63 5.92
C ALA A 39 -13.11 -6.95 7.39
N THR A 40 -11.94 -6.61 7.93
CA THR A 40 -11.56 -7.19 9.24
C THR A 40 -11.95 -6.35 10.45
N GLY A 41 -13.09 -5.66 10.37
CA GLY A 41 -13.80 -5.11 11.53
C GLY A 41 -14.27 -6.18 12.54
N ARG A 42 -13.56 -7.29 12.71
CA ARG A 42 -13.82 -8.31 13.71
C ARG A 42 -12.51 -8.98 14.15
N ALA A 43 -12.23 -8.85 15.43
CA ALA A 43 -11.32 -9.72 16.14
C ALA A 43 -11.69 -11.18 15.84
N ARG A 44 -10.72 -11.95 15.37
CA ARG A 44 -10.82 -13.40 15.52
C ARG A 44 -10.54 -13.68 16.99
N GLY A 45 -11.60 -14.06 17.71
CA GLY A 45 -11.45 -14.86 18.92
C GLY A 45 -10.88 -16.23 18.58
#